data_AF-A0AAE3GM62-F1
#
_entry.id   AF-A0AAE3GM62-F1
#
_cell.length_a   1.000
_cell.length_b   1.000
_cell.length_c   1.000
_cell.angle_alpha   90.00
_cell.angle_beta   90.00
_cell.angle_gamma   90.00
#
_symmetry.space_group_name_H-M   'P 1'
#
loop_
_entity.id
_entity.type
_entity.pdbx_description
1 polymer ?
#
loop_
_entity_poly.entity_id
_entity_poly.type
_entity_poly.pdbx_seq_one_letter_code
_entity_poly.pdbx_strand_id
1 'polypeptide(L)'
;MTTGAIPDESPRNLQEQLLLEDAKAGNCRSIQVGTDKLLRDAPRLVAIYGGTPEDWHKMTSNQAFEINGVSVQVHWFRNSQTLEDFEFKFKRQYPKAAPKNL
;
A
#
# COMPACT_ATOMS: atom_id res chain seq x y z
N MET A 1 10.85 15.92 -12.78
CA MET A 1 11.62 15.08 -11.85
C MET A 1 10.93 13.72 -11.79
N THR A 2 11.50 12.69 -12.40
CA THR A 2 10.99 11.32 -12.24
C THR A 2 11.39 10.85 -10.85
N THR A 3 10.41 10.77 -9.94
CA THR A 3 10.58 10.13 -8.63
C THR A 3 11.12 8.72 -8.88
N GLY A 4 12.22 8.33 -8.25
CA GLY A 4 12.82 7.00 -8.41
C GLY A 4 12.00 5.88 -7.75
N ALA A 5 12.63 4.73 -7.53
CA ALA A 5 12.04 3.65 -6.75
C ALA A 5 11.76 4.11 -5.33
N ILE A 6 10.60 3.78 -4.80
CA ILE A 6 10.25 4.07 -3.41
C ILE A 6 10.59 2.81 -2.59
N PRO A 7 11.56 2.87 -1.67
CA PRO A 7 11.93 1.69 -0.90
C PRO A 7 10.78 1.25 0.01
N ASP A 8 10.69 -0.05 0.27
CA ASP A 8 9.73 -0.60 1.24
C ASP A 8 9.92 0.03 2.62
N GLU A 9 8.83 0.44 3.25
CA GLU A 9 8.85 0.85 4.65
C GLU A 9 8.87 -0.40 5.54
N SER A 10 9.79 -0.44 6.51
CA SER A 10 9.81 -1.47 7.53
C SER A 10 8.76 -1.19 8.63
N PRO A 11 8.08 -2.21 9.18
CA PRO A 11 7.17 -2.03 10.30
C PRO A 11 7.91 -1.48 11.53
N ARG A 12 7.26 -0.58 12.27
CA ARG A 12 7.85 0.09 13.45
C ARG A 12 7.58 -0.64 14.76
N ASN A 13 6.64 -1.58 14.76
CA ASN A 13 6.20 -2.33 15.93
C ASN A 13 5.58 -3.67 15.50
N LEU A 14 5.30 -4.54 16.49
CA LEU A 14 4.74 -5.86 16.26
C LEU A 14 3.37 -5.80 15.57
N GLN A 15 2.53 -4.82 15.90
CA GLN A 15 1.21 -4.68 15.29
C GLN A 15 1.29 -4.35 13.79
N GLU A 16 2.20 -3.46 13.39
CA GLU A 16 2.48 -3.17 11.98
C GLU A 16 3.08 -4.39 11.26
N GLN A 17 3.94 -5.15 11.93
CA GLN A 17 4.48 -6.41 11.38
C GLN A 17 3.37 -7.43 11.13
N LEU A 18 2.48 -7.66 12.11
CA LEU A 18 1.35 -8.58 11.96
C LEU A 18 0.39 -8.14 10.85
N LEU A 19 0.12 -6.84 10.74
CA LEU A 19 -0.71 -6.30 9.66
C LEU A 19 -0.08 -6.52 8.28
N LEU A 20 1.25 -6.38 8.16
CA LEU A 20 1.97 -6.63 6.91
C LEU A 20 1.92 -8.12 6.53
N GLU A 21 2.17 -9.02 7.47
CA GLU A 21 2.13 -10.46 7.23
C GLU A 21 0.71 -10.94 6.87
N ASP A 22 -0.32 -10.42 7.53
CA ASP A 22 -1.73 -10.68 7.18
C ASP A 22 -2.06 -10.23 5.75
N ALA A 23 -1.63 -9.01 5.38
CA ALA A 23 -1.82 -8.48 4.03
C ALA A 23 -1.11 -9.35 2.97
N LYS A 24 0.12 -9.79 3.24
CA LYS A 24 0.91 -10.68 2.37
C LYS A 24 0.31 -12.08 2.26
N ALA A 25 -0.36 -12.56 3.31
CA ALA A 25 -1.10 -13.83 3.30
C ALA A 25 -2.38 -13.78 2.43
N GLY A 26 -2.70 -12.62 1.83
CA GLY A 26 -3.79 -12.48 0.86
C GLY A 26 -4.98 -11.67 1.37
N ASN A 27 -4.97 -11.19 2.62
CA ASN A 27 -6.01 -10.33 3.18
C ASN A 27 -5.90 -8.88 2.65
N CYS A 28 -6.07 -8.75 1.34
CA CYS A 28 -5.86 -7.52 0.59
C CYS A 28 -6.90 -7.32 -0.51
N ARG A 29 -6.92 -6.12 -1.10
CA ARG A 29 -7.70 -5.81 -2.30
C ARG A 29 -7.00 -4.74 -3.15
N SER A 30 -7.29 -4.74 -4.44
CA SER A 30 -6.92 -3.65 -5.35
C SER A 30 -7.85 -2.44 -5.13
N ILE A 31 -7.29 -1.24 -5.11
CA ILE A 31 -8.03 0.03 -5.00
C ILE A 31 -7.90 0.92 -6.25
N GLN A 32 -6.88 0.69 -7.07
CA GLN A 32 -6.66 1.38 -8.34
C GLN A 32 -5.98 0.44 -9.33
N VAL A 33 -6.42 0.49 -10.58
CA VAL A 33 -5.87 -0.26 -11.71
C VAL A 33 -5.39 0.74 -12.75
N GLY A 34 -4.33 0.41 -13.49
CA GLY A 34 -3.75 1.28 -14.52
C GLY A 34 -4.73 1.79 -15.58
N THR A 35 -5.75 1.00 -15.95
CA THR A 35 -6.72 1.32 -17.01
C THR A 35 -7.88 2.20 -16.54
N ASP A 36 -8.53 1.84 -15.44
CA ASP A 36 -9.86 2.40 -15.08
C ASP A 36 -9.76 3.62 -14.16
N LYS A 37 -8.74 3.65 -13.29
CA LYS A 37 -8.48 4.75 -12.35
C LYS A 37 -7.02 5.13 -12.48
N LEU A 38 -6.67 5.66 -13.65
CA LEU A 38 -5.35 6.12 -14.08
C LEU A 38 -4.34 6.14 -12.94
N LEU A 39 -3.65 5.00 -12.77
CA LEU A 39 -2.66 4.85 -11.72
C LEU A 39 -1.51 5.79 -12.07
N ARG A 40 -1.44 6.93 -11.38
CA ARG A 40 -0.46 8.00 -11.70
C ARG A 40 0.99 7.51 -11.69
N ASP A 41 1.27 6.51 -10.86
CA ASP A 41 2.58 5.89 -10.75
C ASP A 41 2.88 4.85 -11.84
N ALA A 42 1.91 4.41 -12.65
CA ALA A 42 2.12 3.34 -13.62
C ALA A 42 3.28 3.59 -14.60
N PRO A 43 3.45 4.79 -15.20
CA PRO A 43 4.60 5.05 -16.06
C PRO A 43 5.94 4.92 -15.33
N ARG A 44 6.00 5.28 -14.04
CA ARG A 44 7.20 5.16 -13.21
C ARG A 44 7.47 3.70 -12.85
N LEU A 45 6.44 2.95 -12.48
CA LEU A 45 6.54 1.52 -12.18
C LEU A 45 7.03 0.72 -13.39
N VAL A 46 6.51 1.01 -14.58
CA VAL A 46 6.99 0.42 -15.83
C VAL A 46 8.46 0.76 -16.10
N ALA A 47 8.87 2.01 -15.89
CA ALA A 47 10.25 2.42 -16.11
C ALA A 47 11.27 1.76 -15.15
N ILE A 48 10.84 1.40 -13.94
CA ILE A 48 11.73 0.85 -12.89
C ILE A 48 11.69 -0.67 -12.85
N TYR A 49 10.49 -1.25 -12.90
CA TYR A 49 10.22 -2.67 -12.67
C TYR A 49 9.74 -3.40 -13.94
N GLY A 50 9.46 -2.69 -15.03
CA GLY A 50 9.00 -3.27 -16.29
C GLY A 50 7.49 -3.55 -16.35
N GLY A 51 7.10 -4.37 -17.33
CA GLY A 51 5.69 -4.67 -17.63
C GLY A 51 4.97 -3.56 -18.38
N THR A 52 3.65 -3.56 -18.34
CA THR A 52 2.80 -2.54 -18.97
C THR A 52 1.95 -1.80 -17.92
N PRO A 53 1.47 -0.57 -18.20
CA PRO A 53 0.69 0.19 -17.23
C PRO A 53 -0.56 -0.55 -16.71
N GLU A 54 -1.19 -1.37 -17.53
CA GLU A 54 -2.39 -2.16 -17.21
C GLU A 54 -2.12 -3.30 -16.23
N ASP A 55 -0.88 -3.77 -16.14
CA ASP A 55 -0.48 -4.83 -15.21
C ASP A 55 -0.34 -4.33 -13.77
N TRP A 56 -0.29 -3.00 -13.56
CA TRP A 56 0.01 -2.43 -12.25
C TRP A 56 -1.26 -2.10 -11.46
N HIS A 57 -1.31 -2.63 -10.23
CA HIS A 57 -2.40 -2.43 -9.29
C HIS A 57 -1.87 -1.76 -8.04
N LYS A 58 -2.63 -0.78 -7.53
CA LYS A 58 -2.43 -0.30 -6.15
C LYS A 58 -3.24 -1.17 -5.22
N MET A 59 -2.55 -1.78 -4.26
CA MET A 59 -3.11 -2.70 -3.29
C MET A 59 -3.25 -2.04 -1.93
N THR A 60 -4.18 -2.55 -1.12
CA THR A 60 -4.32 -2.19 0.30
C THR A 60 -4.66 -3.43 1.12
N SER A 61 -4.28 -3.43 2.40
CA SER A 61 -4.79 -4.39 3.39
C SER A 61 -6.31 -4.27 3.52
N ASN A 62 -6.99 -5.40 3.77
CA ASN A 62 -8.43 -5.43 4.03
C ASN A 62 -8.77 -4.81 5.39
N GLN A 63 -7.91 -5.05 6.37
CA GLN A 63 -8.05 -4.49 7.71
C GLN A 63 -7.22 -3.22 7.87
N ALA A 64 -7.67 -2.39 8.81
CA ALA A 64 -6.87 -1.33 9.41
C ALA A 64 -6.71 -1.65 10.89
N PHE A 65 -5.50 -1.48 11.43
CA PHE A 65 -5.27 -1.64 12.86
C PHE A 65 -5.27 -0.27 13.53
N GLU A 66 -5.96 -0.15 14.66
CA GLU A 66 -5.83 1.01 15.54
C GLU A 66 -4.60 0.82 16.43
N ILE A 67 -3.57 1.62 16.20
CA ILE A 67 -2.29 1.57 16.92
C ILE A 67 -2.09 2.94 17.56
N ASN A 68 -2.12 3.00 18.89
CA ASN A 68 -1.98 4.25 19.66
C ASN A 68 -2.95 5.36 19.21
N GLY A 69 -4.20 5.00 18.89
CA GLY A 69 -5.24 5.93 18.43
C GLY A 69 -5.07 6.39 16.97
N VAL A 70 -4.26 5.68 16.18
CA VAL A 70 -4.04 5.94 14.76
C VAL A 70 -4.48 4.73 13.96
N SER A 71 -5.30 4.95 12.94
CA SER A 71 -5.72 3.89 12.02
C SER A 71 -4.61 3.63 11.01
N VAL A 72 -4.09 2.40 10.95
CA VAL A 72 -2.97 2.02 10.08
C VAL A 72 -3.41 0.99 9.04
N GLN A 73 -3.12 1.25 7.78
CA GLN A 73 -3.29 0.31 6.65
C GLN A 73 -1.96 0.13 5.91
N VAL A 74 -1.78 -1.01 5.25
CA VAL A 74 -0.61 -1.26 4.39
C VAL A 74 -1.00 -1.08 2.93
N HIS A 75 -0.28 -0.24 2.19
CA HIS A 75 -0.47 0.01 0.76
C HIS A 75 0.80 -0.41 0.00
N TRP A 76 0.66 -0.95 -1.21
CA TRP A 76 1.77 -1.34 -2.06
C TRP A 76 1.35 -1.38 -3.54
N PHE A 77 2.29 -1.64 -4.44
CA PHE A 77 2.02 -1.91 -5.85
C PHE A 77 2.24 -3.38 -6.17
N ARG A 78 1.32 -3.97 -6.93
CA ARG A 78 1.41 -5.35 -7.44
C ARG A 78 1.40 -5.36 -8.95
N ASN A 79 2.31 -6.11 -9.56
CA ASN A 79 2.20 -6.47 -10.96
C ASN A 79 1.32 -7.73 -11.10
N SER A 80 0.23 -7.68 -11.85
CA SER A 80 -0.69 -8.82 -11.97
C SER A 80 -0.18 -9.97 -12.83
N GLN A 81 0.85 -9.74 -13.66
CA GLN A 81 1.47 -10.79 -14.47
C GLN A 81 2.55 -11.55 -13.68
N THR A 82 3.44 -10.82 -13.00
CA THR A 82 4.55 -11.43 -12.25
C THR A 82 4.17 -11.79 -10.81
N LEU A 83 3.07 -11.23 -10.30
CA LEU A 83 2.64 -11.31 -8.90
C LEU A 83 3.63 -10.73 -7.88
N GLU A 84 4.62 -9.95 -8.35
CA GLU A 84 5.57 -9.27 -7.50
C GLU A 84 4.94 -8.05 -6.83
N ASP A 85 5.30 -7.85 -5.56
CA ASP A 85 4.87 -6.73 -4.74
C ASP A 85 6.04 -5.79 -4.45
N PHE A 86 5.81 -4.48 -4.61
CA PHE A 86 6.82 -3.45 -4.41
C PHE A 86 6.28 -2.25 -3.63
N GLU A 87 7.21 -1.54 -3.01
CA GLU A 87 7.01 -0.22 -2.39
C GLU A 87 5.97 -0.22 -1.27
N PHE A 88 6.07 -1.17 -0.34
CA PHE A 88 5.19 -1.26 0.81
C PHE A 88 5.25 0.02 1.67
N LYS A 89 4.07 0.51 2.08
CA LYS A 89 3.90 1.71 2.91
C LYS A 89 2.84 1.53 3.98
N PHE A 90 3.13 2.05 5.17
CA PHE A 90 2.19 2.09 6.28
C PHE A 90 1.45 3.44 6.28
N LYS A 91 0.24 3.44 5.72
CA LYS A 91 -0.64 4.61 5.71
C LYS A 91 -1.27 4.78 7.08
N ARG A 92 -0.85 5.84 7.78
CA ARG A 92 -1.33 6.21 9.11
C ARG A 92 -2.33 7.35 8.99
N GLN A 93 -3.56 7.11 9.43
CA GLN A 93 -4.65 8.08 9.41
C GLN A 93 -4.98 8.50 10.84
N TYR A 94 -4.62 9.73 11.17
CA TYR A 94 -4.95 10.34 12.45
C TYR A 94 -6.41 10.79 12.46
N PRO A 95 -7.15 10.57 13.57
CA PRO A 95 -8.50 11.06 13.70
C PRO A 95 -8.51 12.59 13.60
N LYS A 96 -9.47 13.15 12.85
CA LYS A 96 -9.62 14.60 12.67
C LYS A 96 -10.15 15.33 13.91
N ALA A 97 -10.69 14.58 14.87
CA ALA A 97 -11.18 15.11 16.14
C ALA A 97 -10.50 14.35 17.29
N ALA A 98 -10.12 15.08 18.34
CA ALA A 98 -9.68 14.45 19.58
C ALA A 98 -10.79 13.53 20.11
N PRO A 99 -10.46 12.35 20.68
CA PRO A 99 -11.47 11.55 21.35
C PRO A 99 -12.10 12.41 22.44
N LYS A 100 -13.43 12.53 22.40
CA LYS A 100 -14.18 13.12 23.53
C LYS A 100 -14.00 12.15 24.69
N ASN A 101 -13.20 12.53 25.68
CA ASN A 101 -13.22 11.87 26.98
C ASN A 101 -14.65 11.98 27.50
N LEU A 102 -15.33 10.84 27.63
CA LEU A 102 -16.61 10.70 28.33
C LEU A 102 -16.33 10.50 29.82
#